data_AF-A0A945FLZ5-F1
#
_entry.id   AF-A0A945FLZ5-F1
#
_cell.length_a   1.000
_cell.length_b   1.000
_cell.length_c   1.000
_cell.angle_alpha   90.00
_cell.angle_beta   90.00
_cell.angle_gamma   90.00
#
_symmetry.space_group_name_H-M   'P 1'
#
loop_
_entity.id
_entity.type
_entity.pdbx_description
1 polymer ?
#
loop_
_entity_poly.entity_id
_entity_poly.type
_entity_poly.pdbx_seq_one_letter_code
_entity_poly.pdbx_strand_id
1 'polypeptide(L)'
;MDFFQRLIHSNVKKVDGDHYSVTSQLLDLEHSLHLELLVRISDREIIEASAAMSKTPFTRCLGAVDSVLVLKGLSVTRGIMGRINELLAGPMGCAHMLELILDAIRLLGMLLIGEKSEWDFTDPEQ
;
A
#
# COMPACT_ATOMS: atom_id res chain seq x y z
N MET A 1 7.11 -32.42 4.20
CA MET A 1 7.18 -31.49 3.05
C MET A 1 6.86 -30.14 3.62
N ASP A 2 7.83 -29.22 3.57
CA ASP A 2 7.67 -27.92 4.19
C ASP A 2 7.06 -26.99 3.15
N PHE A 3 5.85 -26.50 3.44
CA PHE A 3 5.14 -25.57 2.56
C PHE A 3 5.39 -24.15 3.06
N PHE A 4 5.95 -23.32 2.19
CA PHE A 4 6.02 -21.88 2.41
C PHE A 4 4.94 -21.22 1.56
N GLN A 5 4.03 -20.51 2.20
CA GLN A 5 2.96 -19.76 1.53
C GLN A 5 3.02 -18.31 1.97
N ARG A 6 2.81 -17.42 1.01
CA ARG A 6 2.64 -15.98 1.22
C ARG A 6 1.39 -15.53 0.48
N LEU A 7 0.60 -14.70 1.15
CA LEU A 7 -0.51 -13.97 0.58
C LEU A 7 -0.21 -12.47 0.68
N ILE A 8 -0.40 -11.75 -0.41
CA ILE A 8 -0.57 -10.31 -0.40
C ILE A 8 -1.99 -10.04 -0.91
N HIS A 9 -2.77 -9.31 -0.13
CA HIS A 9 -4.14 -8.97 -0.48
C HIS A 9 -4.34 -7.48 -0.28
N SER A 10 -4.74 -6.79 -1.35
CA SER A 10 -4.98 -5.36 -1.37
C SER A 10 -6.41 -5.08 -1.81
N ASN A 11 -7.07 -4.17 -1.09
CA ASN A 11 -8.40 -3.67 -1.41
C ASN A 11 -8.35 -2.15 -1.53
N VAL A 12 -9.15 -1.61 -2.45
CA VAL A 12 -9.39 -0.18 -2.56
C VAL A 12 -10.89 0.06 -2.48
N LYS A 13 -11.27 1.07 -1.69
CA LYS A 13 -12.65 1.54 -1.55
C LYS A 13 -12.69 3.04 -1.79
N LYS A 14 -13.64 3.52 -2.59
CA LYS A 14 -14.02 4.94 -2.64
C LYS A 14 -14.79 5.27 -1.37
N VAL A 15 -14.22 6.12 -0.51
CA VAL A 15 -14.82 6.44 0.81
C VAL A 15 -15.68 7.70 0.75
N ASP A 16 -15.42 8.58 -0.20
CA ASP A 16 -16.24 9.73 -0.56
C ASP A 16 -15.96 10.14 -2.03
N GLY A 17 -16.45 11.31 -2.45
CA GLY A 17 -16.30 11.79 -3.83
C GLY A 17 -14.86 12.05 -4.30
N ASP A 18 -13.90 12.23 -3.38
CA ASP A 18 -12.51 12.59 -3.70
C ASP A 18 -11.46 11.75 -2.96
N HIS A 19 -11.84 10.66 -2.28
CA HIS A 19 -10.89 9.83 -1.55
C HIS A 19 -11.03 8.33 -1.79
N TYR A 20 -9.86 7.69 -1.93
CA TYR A 20 -9.68 6.26 -1.84
C TYR A 20 -9.07 5.86 -0.50
N SER A 21 -9.67 4.88 0.15
CA SER A 21 -9.02 4.10 1.20
C SER A 21 -8.44 2.84 0.59
N VAL A 22 -7.15 2.62 0.80
CA VAL A 22 -6.44 1.39 0.43
C VAL A 22 -6.11 0.64 1.70
N THR A 23 -6.44 -0.65 1.73
CA THR A 23 -6.00 -1.56 2.80
C THR A 23 -5.26 -2.72 2.18
N SER A 24 -4.08 -3.04 2.72
CA SER A 24 -3.25 -4.11 2.19
C SER A 24 -2.67 -4.96 3.31
N GLN A 25 -2.62 -6.27 3.09
CA GLN A 25 -2.11 -7.24 4.06
C GLN A 25 -1.08 -8.15 3.44
N LEU A 26 -0.01 -8.43 4.18
CA LEU A 26 0.93 -9.51 3.88
C LEU A 26 0.88 -10.54 5.00
N LEU A 27 0.58 -11.78 4.63
CA LEU A 27 0.53 -12.92 5.54
C LEU A 27 1.45 -14.02 5.01
N ASP A 28 2.43 -14.41 5.81
CA ASP A 28 3.21 -15.63 5.59
C ASP A 28 3.41 -16.40 6.92
N LEU A 29 4.24 -17.44 6.90
CA LEU A 29 4.48 -18.28 8.08
C LEU A 29 4.93 -17.47 9.30
N GLU A 30 5.68 -16.39 9.12
CA GLU A 30 6.31 -15.63 10.21
C GLU A 30 5.85 -14.17 10.27
N HIS A 31 5.11 -13.70 9.27
CA HIS A 31 4.78 -12.30 9.10
C HIS A 31 3.27 -12.07 8.99
N SER A 32 2.79 -11.04 9.69
CA SER A 32 1.44 -10.49 9.54
C SER A 32 1.56 -8.98 9.57
N LEU A 33 1.51 -8.37 8.38
CA LEU A 33 1.62 -6.94 8.15
C LEU A 33 0.27 -6.41 7.64
N HIS A 34 -0.08 -5.21 8.08
CA HIS A 34 -1.21 -4.45 7.59
C HIS A 34 -0.75 -3.04 7.23
N LEU A 35 -1.28 -2.50 6.13
CA LEU A 35 -1.02 -1.18 5.60
C LEU A 35 -2.36 -0.51 5.31
N GLU A 36 -2.51 0.73 5.72
CA GLU A 36 -3.65 1.58 5.35
C GLU A 36 -3.14 2.86 4.72
N LEU A 37 -3.75 3.24 3.59
CA LEU A 37 -3.51 4.52 2.93
C LEU A 37 -4.84 5.25 2.73
N LEU A 38 -4.83 6.56 2.91
CA LEU A 38 -5.88 7.45 2.43
C LEU A 38 -5.31 8.30 1.30
N VAL A 39 -5.95 8.29 0.14
CA VAL A 39 -5.44 8.96 -1.07
C VAL A 39 -6.51 9.87 -1.64
N ARG A 40 -6.15 11.12 -1.90
CA ARG A 40 -7.01 12.09 -2.56
C ARG A 40 -6.96 11.87 -4.08
N ILE A 41 -8.12 11.82 -4.72
CA ILE A 41 -8.26 11.42 -6.13
C ILE A 41 -7.87 12.58 -7.06
N SER A 42 -8.30 13.79 -6.73
CA SER A 42 -8.12 15.00 -7.53
C SER A 42 -6.66 15.33 -7.86
N ASP A 43 -5.75 15.15 -6.90
CA ASP A 43 -4.30 15.38 -7.05
C ASP A 43 -3.43 14.11 -6.91
N ARG A 44 -4.06 12.96 -6.62
CA ARG A 44 -3.41 11.65 -6.45
C ARG A 44 -2.48 11.60 -5.24
N GLU A 45 -2.62 12.51 -4.28
CA GLU A 45 -1.76 12.62 -3.10
C GLU A 45 -2.14 11.59 -2.02
N ILE A 46 -1.15 10.92 -1.45
CA ILE A 46 -1.32 10.11 -0.24
C ILE A 46 -1.43 11.05 0.97
N ILE A 47 -2.60 11.14 1.57
CA ILE A 47 -2.92 12.05 2.68
C ILE A 47 -2.56 11.44 4.03
N GLU A 48 -2.75 10.14 4.16
CA GLU A 48 -2.45 9.37 5.36
C GLU A 48 -1.83 8.02 4.97
N ALA A 49 -0.91 7.56 5.81
CA ALA A 49 -0.29 6.26 5.69
C ALA A 49 -0.04 5.72 7.10
N SER A 50 -0.48 4.50 7.37
CA SER A 50 -0.25 3.81 8.63
C SER A 50 0.00 2.34 8.39
N ALA A 51 0.72 1.69 9.31
CA ALA A 51 0.97 0.27 9.23
C ALA A 51 0.95 -0.37 10.61
N ALA A 52 0.81 -1.69 10.63
CA ALA A 52 0.93 -2.49 11.83
C ALA A 52 1.58 -3.84 11.51
N MET A 53 2.27 -4.40 12.50
CA MET A 53 2.80 -5.76 12.45
C MET A 53 2.30 -6.54 13.66
N SER A 54 1.46 -7.54 13.43
CA SER A 54 0.94 -8.40 14.51
C SER A 54 1.74 -9.69 14.70
N LYS A 55 2.52 -10.09 13.70
CA LYS A 55 3.45 -11.23 13.76
C LYS A 55 4.74 -10.88 13.04
N THR A 56 5.87 -11.12 13.70
CA THR A 56 7.21 -10.96 13.12
C THR A 56 8.23 -11.81 13.84
N PRO A 57 9.25 -12.35 13.14
CA PRO A 57 10.28 -13.20 13.77
C PRO A 57 11.32 -12.39 14.56
N PHE A 58 11.47 -11.08 14.30
CA PHE A 58 12.50 -10.26 14.91
C PHE A 58 11.96 -8.90 15.35
N THR A 59 12.41 -8.42 16.51
CA THR A 59 12.05 -7.08 17.04
C THR A 59 12.48 -5.95 16.11
N ARG A 60 13.59 -6.10 15.38
CA ARG A 60 14.06 -5.10 14.39
C ARG A 60 13.02 -4.82 13.29
N CYS A 61 12.17 -5.79 12.97
CA CYS A 61 11.15 -5.63 11.93
C CYS A 61 10.09 -4.61 12.32
N LEU A 62 9.84 -4.43 13.63
CA LEU A 62 8.90 -3.42 14.14
C LEU A 62 9.34 -1.99 13.77
N GLY A 63 10.65 -1.76 13.58
CA GLY A 63 11.17 -0.48 13.10
C GLY A 63 10.71 -0.09 11.70
N ALA A 64 10.23 -1.06 10.90
CA ALA A 64 9.69 -0.80 9.57
C ALA A 64 8.24 -0.27 9.59
N VAL A 65 7.54 -0.33 10.73
CA VAL A 65 6.15 0.19 10.83
C VAL A 65 6.10 1.68 10.54
N ASP A 66 6.98 2.47 11.17
CA ASP A 66 6.99 3.93 10.98
C ASP A 66 7.59 4.35 9.63
N SER A 67 8.21 3.42 8.90
CA SER A 67 8.79 3.72 7.58
C SER A 67 7.71 4.17 6.58
N VAL A 68 6.46 3.73 6.74
CA VAL A 68 5.35 4.08 5.84
C VAL A 68 4.95 5.55 5.92
N LEU A 69 5.34 6.26 6.99
CA LEU A 69 5.01 7.67 7.18
C LEU A 69 5.62 8.55 6.07
N VAL A 70 6.71 8.11 5.44
CA VAL A 70 7.35 8.82 4.30
C VAL A 70 6.48 8.84 3.04
N LEU A 71 5.42 8.02 2.99
CA LEU A 71 4.50 7.99 1.87
C LEU A 71 3.55 9.18 1.86
N LYS A 72 3.27 9.77 3.03
CA LYS A 72 2.41 10.95 3.14
C LYS A 72 2.99 12.11 2.35
N GLY A 73 2.15 12.73 1.51
CA GLY A 73 2.51 13.81 0.61
C GLY A 73 3.11 13.36 -0.74
N LEU A 74 3.29 12.05 -0.97
CA LEU A 74 3.68 11.56 -2.30
C LEU A 74 2.46 11.47 -3.22
N SER A 75 2.62 11.89 -4.48
CA SER A 75 1.58 11.75 -5.51
C SER A 75 1.77 10.49 -6.34
N VAL A 76 0.71 9.68 -6.47
CA VAL A 76 0.66 8.43 -7.23
C VAL A 76 0.68 8.71 -8.73
N THR A 77 1.89 8.90 -9.24
CA THR A 77 2.19 9.32 -10.60
C THR A 77 3.31 8.47 -11.20
N ARG A 78 3.63 8.69 -12.48
CA ARG A 78 4.73 8.00 -13.14
C ARG A 78 6.03 8.21 -12.36
N GLY A 79 6.68 7.12 -12.00
CA GLY A 79 7.96 7.14 -11.26
C GLY A 79 7.83 6.98 -9.74
N ILE A 80 6.60 7.00 -9.17
CA ILE A 80 6.41 6.84 -7.72
C ILE A 80 7.03 5.53 -7.19
N MET A 81 6.96 4.45 -7.96
CA MET A 81 7.56 3.16 -7.56
C MET A 81 9.07 3.26 -7.33
N GLY A 82 9.78 3.99 -8.19
CA GLY A 82 11.22 4.23 -8.02
C GLY A 82 11.49 5.08 -6.78
N ARG A 83 10.69 6.13 -6.58
CA ARG A 83 10.78 6.99 -5.40
C ARG A 83 10.54 6.24 -4.08
N ILE A 84 9.54 5.37 -4.04
CA ILE A 84 9.24 4.52 -2.87
C ILE A 84 10.42 3.58 -2.59
N ASN A 85 10.98 2.96 -3.63
CA ASN A 85 12.18 2.12 -3.48
C ASN A 85 13.35 2.94 -2.90
N GLU A 86 13.64 4.13 -3.41
CA GLU A 86 14.72 4.98 -2.88
C GLU A 86 14.53 5.35 -1.41
N LEU A 87 13.30 5.67 -1.00
CA LEU A 87 12.98 6.08 0.37
C LEU A 87 13.02 4.91 1.37
N LEU A 88 12.71 3.69 0.91
CA LEU A 88 12.47 2.55 1.79
C LEU A 88 13.48 1.40 1.63
N ALA A 89 14.35 1.40 0.62
CA ALA A 89 15.36 0.35 0.40
C ALA A 89 16.56 0.43 1.39
N GLY A 90 16.41 1.10 2.53
CA GLY A 90 17.43 1.26 3.56
C GLY A 90 17.26 0.32 4.77
N PRO A 91 18.18 0.38 5.75
CA PRO A 91 18.16 -0.48 6.93
C PRO A 91 16.93 -0.29 7.84
N MET A 92 16.18 0.79 7.66
CA MET A 92 14.93 1.08 8.37
C MET A 92 13.69 0.44 7.72
N GLY A 93 13.77 0.04 6.44
CA GLY A 93 12.69 -0.66 5.74
C GLY A 93 12.91 -2.18 5.79
N CYS A 94 11.84 -2.95 5.96
CA CYS A 94 11.89 -4.40 5.71
C CYS A 94 11.41 -4.70 4.29
N ALA A 95 12.00 -5.72 3.65
CA ALA A 95 11.65 -6.10 2.29
C ALA A 95 10.15 -6.41 2.14
N HIS A 96 9.54 -7.02 3.16
CA HIS A 96 8.09 -7.32 3.18
C HIS A 96 7.21 -6.08 3.21
N MET A 97 7.60 -5.04 3.95
CA MET A 97 6.86 -3.77 3.99
C MET A 97 6.94 -3.07 2.63
N LEU A 98 8.14 -3.03 2.04
CA LEU A 98 8.32 -2.49 0.70
C LEU A 98 7.48 -3.24 -0.33
N GLU A 99 7.48 -4.58 -0.31
CA GLU A 99 6.66 -5.40 -1.21
C GLU A 99 5.15 -5.07 -1.06
N LEU A 100 4.66 -4.98 0.18
CA LEU A 100 3.26 -4.66 0.48
C LEU A 100 2.86 -3.26 -0.04
N ILE A 101 3.73 -2.26 0.17
CA ILE A 101 3.49 -0.89 -0.32
C ILE A 101 3.47 -0.87 -1.85
N LEU A 102 4.42 -1.55 -2.50
CA LEU A 102 4.49 -1.57 -3.96
C LEU A 102 3.26 -2.25 -4.57
N ASP A 103 2.73 -3.29 -3.95
CA ASP A 103 1.46 -3.92 -4.37
C ASP A 103 0.27 -2.96 -4.24
N ALA A 104 0.11 -2.34 -3.06
CA ALA A 104 -0.94 -1.36 -2.79
C ALA A 104 -0.96 -0.21 -3.82
N ILE A 105 0.22 0.35 -4.10
CA ILE A 105 0.39 1.48 -5.02
C ILE A 105 0.13 1.06 -6.48
N ARG A 106 0.46 -0.17 -6.87
CA ARG A 106 0.14 -0.69 -8.21
C ARG A 106 -1.36 -0.80 -8.42
N LEU A 107 -2.08 -1.41 -7.48
CA LEU A 107 -3.54 -1.54 -7.56
C LEU A 107 -4.21 -0.16 -7.62
N LEU A 108 -3.83 0.73 -6.70
CA LEU A 108 -4.33 2.10 -6.67
C LEU A 108 -4.04 2.85 -7.98
N GLY A 109 -2.84 2.69 -8.55
CA GLY A 109 -2.47 3.29 -9.82
C GLY A 109 -3.39 2.90 -10.98
N MET A 110 -3.87 1.65 -11.01
CA MET A 110 -4.84 1.19 -12.02
C MET A 110 -6.19 1.90 -11.87
N LEU A 111 -6.69 2.05 -10.64
CA LEU A 111 -7.97 2.71 -10.37
C LEU A 111 -7.92 4.22 -10.64
N LEU A 112 -6.80 4.87 -10.33
CA LEU A 112 -6.58 6.29 -10.65
C LEU A 112 -6.45 6.55 -12.18
N ILE A 113 -6.24 5.52 -12.99
CA ILE A 113 -6.35 5.63 -14.45
C ILE A 113 -7.83 5.57 -14.85
N GLY A 114 -8.62 4.68 -14.25
CA GLY A 114 -10.07 4.53 -14.51
C GLY A 114 -10.92 5.76 -14.13
N GLU A 115 -10.55 6.51 -13.10
CA GLU A 115 -11.23 7.78 -12.74
C GLU A 115 -11.19 8.81 -13.87
N LYS A 116 -10.18 8.78 -14.74
CA LYS A 116 -10.12 9.66 -15.91
C LYS A 116 -11.06 9.22 -17.04
N SER A 117 -11.52 7.97 -17.04
CA SER A 117 -12.41 7.41 -18.05
C SER A 117 -13.88 7.37 -17.60
N GLU A 118 -14.24 8.07 -16.52
CA GLU A 118 -15.58 8.01 -15.89
C GLU A 118 -16.01 6.58 -15.51
N TRP A 119 -15.04 5.66 -15.35
CA TRP A 119 -15.33 4.29 -14.97
C TRP A 119 -15.48 4.19 -13.46
N ASP A 120 -16.68 3.82 -13.01
CA ASP A 120 -16.99 3.62 -11.59
C ASP A 120 -16.95 2.13 -11.27
N PHE A 121 -15.84 1.67 -10.69
CA PHE A 121 -15.68 0.28 -10.26
C PHE A 121 -16.58 -0.11 -9.08
N THR A 122 -17.29 0.86 -8.49
CA THR A 122 -18.30 0.59 -7.45
C THR A 122 -19.69 0.36 -8.05
N ASP A 123 -19.88 0.65 -9.33
CA ASP A 123 -21.11 0.40 -10.08
C ASP A 123 -21.12 -1.05 -10.63
N PRO A 124 -21.97 -1.94 -10.10
CA PRO A 124 -22.05 -3.32 -10.58
C PRO A 124 -22.74 -3.45 -11.94
N GLU A 125 -23.31 -2.37 -12.51
CA GLU A 125 -24.05 -2.37 -13.77
C GLU A 125 -23.25 -1.80 -14.97
N GLN A 126 -22.04 -1.30 -14.74
CA GLN A 126 -21.06 -0.93 -15.78
C GLN A 126 -20.28 -2.14 -16.32
#